data_AF-A0A497KBI6-F1
#
_entry.id   AF-A0A497KBI6-F1
#
_cell.length_a   1.000
_cell.length_b   1.000
_cell.length_c   1.000
_cell.angle_alpha   90.00
_cell.angle_beta   90.00
_cell.angle_gamma   90.00
#
_symmetry.space_group_name_H-M   'P 1'
#
loop_
_entity.id
_entity.type
_entity.pdbx_description
1 polymer ?
#
loop_
_entity_poly.entity_id
_entity_poly.type
_entity_poly.pdbx_seq_one_letter_code
_entity_poly.pdbx_strand_id
1 'polypeptide(L)'
;FRNVVGSVHEPGGFQEIFHDDPSGRVDMFEAMKAYYEVGFEGPMRPDHAPKTIIDEIFGGKLGYHMLGKVLGLGYMKGLAESIEKMRH
;
A
#
# COMPACT_ATOMS: atom_id res chain seq x y z
N PHE A 1 -2.64 1.14 5.42
CA PHE A 1 -1.56 1.63 4.52
C PHE A 1 -1.94 1.20 3.11
N ARG A 2 -2.25 2.14 2.20
CA ARG A 2 -2.71 1.91 0.81
C ARG A 2 -2.42 3.14 -0.06
N ASN A 3 -2.47 3.00 -1.38
CA ASN A 3 -2.28 4.11 -2.31
C ASN A 3 -3.44 4.20 -3.32
N VAL A 4 -3.71 5.41 -3.79
CA VAL A 4 -4.79 5.69 -4.76
C VAL A 4 -4.31 6.70 -5.79
N VAL A 5 -4.89 6.64 -6.98
CA VAL A 5 -4.93 7.79 -7.91
C VAL A 5 -6.28 8.49 -7.79
N GLY A 6 -6.32 9.78 -8.12
CA GLY A 6 -7.56 10.55 -8.10
C GLY A 6 -8.05 10.94 -6.71
N SER A 7 -9.23 11.55 -6.62
CA SER A 7 -9.93 11.82 -5.35
C SER A 7 -11.44 11.81 -5.54
N VAL A 8 -12.20 11.73 -4.44
CA VAL A 8 -13.68 11.82 -4.49
C VAL A 8 -14.19 13.14 -5.06
N HIS A 9 -13.34 14.17 -5.17
CA HIS A 9 -13.68 15.49 -5.69
C HIS A 9 -13.26 15.71 -7.14
N GLU A 10 -12.49 14.79 -7.73
CA GLU A 10 -12.03 14.89 -9.11
C GLU A 10 -12.99 14.17 -10.07
N PRO A 11 -13.17 14.67 -11.32
CA PRO A 11 -13.90 13.94 -12.34
C PRO A 11 -13.30 12.54 -12.56
N GLY A 12 -14.12 11.50 -12.46
CA GLY A 12 -13.66 10.10 -12.52
C GLY A 12 -13.37 9.47 -11.14
N GLY A 13 -13.42 10.25 -10.06
CA GLY A 13 -13.28 9.75 -8.69
C GLY A 13 -11.85 9.32 -8.34
N PHE A 14 -11.74 8.34 -7.45
CA PHE A 14 -10.47 7.72 -7.10
C PHE A 14 -10.45 6.25 -7.48
N GLN A 15 -9.25 5.71 -7.68
CA GLN A 15 -9.02 4.30 -7.95
C GLN A 15 -7.89 3.77 -7.05
N GLU A 16 -8.13 2.60 -6.46
CA GLU A 16 -7.13 1.85 -5.70
C GLU A 16 -6.05 1.31 -6.64
N ILE A 17 -4.78 1.53 -6.29
CA ILE A 17 -3.60 1.08 -7.05
C ILE A 17 -2.65 0.31 -6.13
N PHE A 18 -1.59 -0.28 -6.69
CA PHE A 18 -0.56 -0.91 -5.87
C PHE A 18 0.22 0.12 -5.06
N HIS A 19 0.70 -0.28 -3.89
CA HIS A 19 1.40 0.63 -2.97
C HIS A 19 2.63 1.28 -3.61
N ASP A 20 3.35 0.56 -4.46
CA ASP A 20 4.56 1.00 -5.15
C ASP A 20 4.31 1.73 -6.47
N ASP A 21 3.05 1.87 -6.90
CA ASP A 21 2.74 2.50 -8.17
C ASP A 21 3.12 4.00 -8.15
N PRO A 22 3.99 4.46 -9.07
CA PRO A 22 4.52 5.82 -9.07
C PRO A 22 3.47 6.88 -9.43
N SER A 23 2.30 6.49 -9.94
CA SER A 23 1.18 7.41 -10.18
C SER A 23 0.39 7.74 -8.91
N GLY A 24 0.67 7.05 -7.80
CA GLY A 24 -0.03 7.21 -6.54
C GLY A 24 0.11 8.60 -5.93
N ARG A 25 -0.96 9.04 -5.25
CA ARG A 25 -1.00 10.35 -4.60
C ARG A 25 -0.21 10.40 -3.30
N VAL A 26 0.04 9.25 -2.68
CA VAL A 26 0.76 9.16 -1.42
C VAL A 26 2.20 8.73 -1.72
N ASP A 27 3.16 9.54 -1.26
CA ASP A 27 4.53 9.08 -1.12
C ASP A 27 4.58 8.06 0.03
N MET A 28 4.61 6.78 -0.34
CA MET A 28 4.52 5.72 0.64
C MET A 28 5.77 5.61 1.52
N PHE A 29 6.93 6.04 1.04
CA PHE A 29 8.15 6.06 1.84
C PHE A 29 8.03 7.11 2.94
N GLU A 30 7.70 8.35 2.59
CA GLU A 30 7.51 9.42 3.57
C GLU A 30 6.34 9.13 4.53
N ALA A 31 5.27 8.49 4.04
CA ALA A 31 4.18 8.03 4.90
C ALA A 31 4.66 7.00 5.94
N MET A 32 5.45 6.00 5.53
CA MET A 32 6.01 5.01 6.46
C MET A 32 6.97 5.68 7.46
N LYS A 33 7.83 6.57 6.98
CA LYS A 33 8.79 7.31 7.79
C LYS A 33 8.12 8.16 8.86
N ALA A 34 7.02 8.83 8.53
CA ALA A 34 6.23 9.60 9.50
C ALA A 34 5.73 8.72 10.67
N TYR A 35 5.32 7.46 10.43
CA TYR A 35 4.96 6.53 11.52
C TYR A 35 6.15 6.21 12.43
N TYR A 36 7.35 6.05 11.88
CA TYR A 36 8.58 5.84 12.65
C TYR A 36 9.03 7.08 13.43
N GLU A 37 8.82 8.28 12.89
CA GLU A 37 9.17 9.55 13.53
C GLU A 37 8.30 9.85 14.75
N VAL A 38 7.01 9.53 14.69
CA VAL A 38 6.09 9.71 15.82
C VAL A 38 6.15 8.55 16.83
N GLY A 39 6.98 7.54 16.59
CA GLY A 39 7.12 6.37 17.48
C GLY A 39 5.87 5.48 17.53
N PHE A 40 5.19 5.29 16.39
CA PHE A 40 4.05 4.39 16.33
C PHE A 40 4.48 2.91 16.44
N GLU A 41 4.00 2.20 17.46
CA GLU A 41 4.32 0.77 17.71
C GLU A 41 3.10 -0.16 17.52
N GLY A 42 1.99 0.37 16.99
CA GLY A 42 0.76 -0.40 16.80
C GLY A 42 0.79 -1.32 15.57
N PRO A 43 -0.22 -2.19 15.41
CA PRO A 43 -0.32 -3.06 14.25
C PRO A 43 -0.66 -2.25 12.98
N MET A 44 -0.06 -2.65 11.85
CA MET A 44 -0.33 -2.07 10.53
C MET A 44 -0.67 -3.18 9.51
N ARG A 45 -1.53 -2.86 8.53
CA ARG A 45 -1.93 -3.76 7.44
C ARG A 45 -1.96 -3.06 6.07
N PRO A 46 -1.73 -3.78 4.95
CA PRO A 46 -1.76 -3.24 3.58
C PRO A 46 -3.15 -2.87 3.04
N ASP A 47 -4.17 -2.85 3.90
CA ASP A 47 -5.58 -2.60 3.58
C ASP A 47 -6.15 -3.32 2.35
N HIS A 48 -6.32 -2.60 1.23
CA HIS A 48 -6.81 -3.09 -0.05
C HIS A 48 -5.66 -3.15 -1.08
N ALA A 49 -5.81 -4.01 -2.07
CA ALA A 49 -4.90 -4.10 -3.21
C ALA A 49 -5.69 -4.34 -4.51
N PRO A 50 -5.20 -3.87 -5.66
CA PRO A 50 -5.79 -4.17 -6.95
C PRO A 50 -5.90 -5.68 -7.19
N LYS A 51 -6.90 -6.05 -8.00
CA LYS A 51 -7.05 -7.40 -8.50
C LYS A 51 -5.95 -7.70 -9.52
N THR A 52 -5.38 -8.90 -9.44
CA THR A 52 -4.40 -9.45 -10.39
C THR A 52 -5.07 -10.44 -11.34
N ILE A 53 -4.40 -10.77 -12.44
CA ILE A 53 -4.88 -11.81 -13.37
C ILE A 53 -5.04 -13.18 -12.69
N ILE A 54 -4.23 -13.46 -11.68
CA ILE A 54 -4.26 -14.72 -10.91
C ILE A 54 -5.57 -14.83 -10.11
N ASP A 55 -6.18 -13.71 -9.74
CA ASP A 55 -7.42 -13.68 -8.98
C ASP A 55 -8.64 -14.09 -9.82
N GLU A 56 -8.51 -14.09 -11.14
CA GLU A 56 -9.51 -14.66 -12.06
C GLU A 56 -9.49 -16.18 -12.06
N ILE A 57 -8.33 -16.77 -11.74
CA ILE A 57 -8.11 -18.22 -11.71
C ILE A 57 -8.53 -18.80 -10.36
N PHE A 58 -8.15 -18.15 -9.26
CA PHE A 58 -8.38 -18.65 -7.90
C PHE A 58 -9.62 -18.06 -7.20
N GLY A 59 -10.26 -17.05 -7.79
CA GLY A 59 -11.42 -16.37 -7.21
C GLY A 59 -11.09 -15.55 -5.96
N GLY A 60 -12.12 -15.18 -5.20
CA GLY A 60 -12.01 -14.40 -3.96
C GLY A 60 -12.84 -13.11 -3.96
N LYS A 61 -12.83 -12.41 -2.82
CA LYS A 61 -13.55 -11.14 -2.66
C LYS A 61 -12.74 -9.98 -3.25
N LEU A 62 -13.39 -9.16 -4.08
CA LEU A 62 -12.78 -7.99 -4.71
C LEU A 62 -12.10 -7.08 -3.67
N GLY A 63 -10.83 -6.74 -3.89
CA GLY A 63 -9.99 -5.95 -2.96
C GLY A 63 -9.39 -6.73 -1.78
N TYR A 64 -9.68 -8.03 -1.65
CA TYR A 64 -9.17 -8.92 -0.59
C TYR A 64 -8.36 -10.09 -1.12
N HIS A 65 -7.98 -10.04 -2.39
CA HIS A 65 -7.20 -11.09 -3.01
C HIS A 65 -5.81 -11.20 -2.39
N MET A 66 -5.40 -12.44 -2.11
CA MET A 66 -4.22 -12.73 -1.31
C MET A 66 -2.95 -12.23 -1.96
N LEU A 67 -2.80 -12.37 -3.28
CA LEU A 67 -1.55 -12.06 -3.96
C LEU A 67 -1.22 -10.57 -3.89
N GLY A 68 -2.17 -9.69 -4.22
CA GLY A 68 -1.98 -8.25 -4.14
C GLY A 68 -1.65 -7.78 -2.72
N LYS A 69 -2.24 -8.43 -1.70
CA LYS A 69 -1.92 -8.13 -0.29
C LYS A 69 -0.55 -8.62 0.14
N VAL A 70 -0.11 -9.77 -0.37
CA VAL A 70 1.25 -10.26 -0.11
C VAL A 70 2.29 -9.33 -0.74
N LEU A 71 2.03 -8.83 -1.96
CA LEU A 71 2.88 -7.81 -2.60
C LEU A 71 2.96 -6.54 -1.74
N GLY A 72 1.80 -5.99 -1.34
CA GLY A 72 1.73 -4.79 -0.50
C GLY A 72 2.42 -4.98 0.87
N LEU A 73 2.28 -6.16 1.49
CA LEU A 73 2.97 -6.48 2.74
C LEU A 73 4.49 -6.55 2.55
N GLY A 74 4.96 -7.16 1.47
CA GLY A 74 6.38 -7.21 1.13
C GLY A 74 6.97 -5.81 0.94
N TYR A 75 6.28 -4.95 0.19
CA TYR A 75 6.66 -3.56 -0.02
C TYR A 75 6.73 -2.77 1.29
N MET A 76 5.70 -2.88 2.14
CA MET A 76 5.68 -2.25 3.47
C MET A 76 6.89 -2.66 4.33
N LYS A 77 7.22 -3.95 4.37
CA LYS A 77 8.39 -4.46 5.11
C LYS A 77 9.70 -3.88 4.58
N GLY A 78 9.84 -3.76 3.25
CA GLY A 78 11.02 -3.17 2.63
C GLY A 78 11.20 -1.70 2.97
N LEU A 79 10.12 -0.91 2.98
CA LEU A 79 10.16 0.49 3.43
C LEU A 79 10.56 0.60 4.90
N ALA A 80 9.91 -0.18 5.76
CA ALA A 80 10.16 -0.21 7.20
C ALA A 80 11.64 -0.52 7.51
N GLU A 81 12.18 -1.62 6.95
CA GLU A 81 13.59 -1.99 7.12
C GLU A 81 14.54 -0.90 6.60
N SER A 82 14.20 -0.27 5.48
CA SER A 82 15.02 0.79 4.89
C SER A 82 15.09 2.02 5.80
N ILE A 83 13.96 2.44 6.37
CA ILE A 83 13.88 3.56 7.32
C ILE A 83 14.66 3.26 8.59
N GLU A 84 14.53 2.05 9.14
CA GLU A 84 15.32 1.61 10.29
C GLU A 84 16.82 1.72 10.02
N LYS A 85 17.27 1.26 8.86
CA LYS A 85 18.69 1.30 8.47
C LYS A 85 19.23 2.71 8.23
N MET A 86 18.38 3.66 7.83
CA MET A 86 18.77 5.06 7.63
C MET A 86 18.89 5.86 8.93
N ARG A 87 18.35 5.35 10.06
CA ARG A 87 18.42 6.01 11.37
C ARG A 87 19.70 5.68 12.15
N HIS A 88 20.57 4.83 11.59
CA HIS A 88 21.90 4.49 12.13
C HIS A 88 22.98 5.43 11.60
#